data_AF-A0AAV0FL10-F1
#
_entry.id   AF-A0AAV0FL10-F1
#
_cell.length_a   1.000
_cell.length_b   1.000
_cell.length_c   1.000
_cell.angle_alpha   90.00
_cell.angle_beta   90.00
_cell.angle_gamma   90.00
#
_symmetry.space_group_name_H-M   'P 1'
#
loop_
_entity.id
_entity.type
_entity.pdbx_description
1 polymer ?
#
loop_
_entity_poly.entity_id
_entity_poly.type
_entity_poly.pdbx_seq_one_letter_code
_entity_poly.pdbx_strand_id
1 'polypeptide(L)'
;MAIGNVLGYAAGAYPRLYKIFPFSFTTACDAYCANLKSCFIISVLLLLTVSVLALTCVKEKQYVKSNNGGAADVAFFGQIFTAVRSLPRPMLILLLVTALNWLAWFPFILYDTDWMGRDVYGGHVDDNGLYDNGVRAGALGLMLQSVVLGVMSIGVELLARRIGDVKKLWGGVNFILAIGLAMTVAVTKAAEHSRRHDASGNILPPNAGVKAGALTIFCVLGIPLAVSRSRLVVNPFL
;
A
#
# COMPACT_ATOMS: atom_id res chain seq x y z
N MET A 1 10.93 1.21 -4.53
CA MET A 1 9.65 1.12 -3.79
C MET A 1 8.94 -0.23 -3.99
N ALA A 2 8.72 -0.71 -5.22
CA ALA A 2 7.95 -1.94 -5.46
C ALA A 2 8.51 -3.21 -4.76
N ILE A 3 9.84 -3.43 -4.81
CA ILE A 3 10.46 -4.63 -4.23
C ILE A 3 10.26 -4.72 -2.71
N GLY A 4 10.42 -3.60 -2.00
CA GLY A 4 10.21 -3.55 -0.54
C GLY A 4 8.77 -3.86 -0.16
N ASN A 5 7.80 -3.32 -0.90
CA ASN A 5 6.39 -3.61 -0.68
C ASN A 5 6.06 -5.09 -0.94
N VAL A 6 6.57 -5.68 -2.03
CA VAL A 6 6.38 -7.11 -2.32
C VAL A 6 6.93 -7.97 -1.19
N LEU A 7 8.15 -7.71 -0.72
CA LEU A 7 8.77 -8.47 0.36
C LEU A 7 8.01 -8.32 1.69
N GLY A 8 7.56 -7.10 2.02
CA GLY A 8 6.78 -6.84 3.24
C GLY A 8 5.43 -7.55 3.24
N TYR A 9 4.65 -7.44 2.15
CA TYR A 9 3.36 -8.12 2.04
C TYR A 9 3.52 -9.64 1.93
N ALA A 10 4.57 -10.14 1.27
CA ALA A 10 4.89 -11.57 1.23
C ALA A 10 5.21 -12.12 2.63
N ALA A 11 5.98 -11.37 3.44
CA ALA A 11 6.27 -11.74 4.82
C ALA A 11 5.00 -11.79 5.69
N GLY A 12 4.08 -10.84 5.51
CA GLY A 12 2.79 -10.82 6.21
C GLY A 12 1.82 -11.93 5.77
N ALA A 13 1.87 -12.35 4.51
CA ALA A 13 1.09 -13.46 3.99
C ALA A 13 1.62 -14.85 4.43
N TYR A 14 2.91 -14.94 4.79
CA TYR A 14 3.55 -16.23 5.00
C TYR A 14 3.20 -16.86 6.37
N PRO A 15 2.70 -18.11 6.41
CA PRO A 15 2.16 -18.65 7.66
C PRO A 15 3.13 -19.06 8.75
N ARG A 16 4.36 -19.36 8.35
CA ARG A 16 5.33 -20.13 9.13
C ARG A 16 6.62 -19.35 9.36
N LEU A 17 6.54 -18.02 9.34
CA LEU A 17 7.72 -17.14 9.51
C LEU A 17 8.36 -17.35 10.88
N TYR A 18 7.54 -17.59 11.91
CA TYR A 18 7.98 -17.90 13.28
C TYR A 18 8.91 -19.12 13.40
N LYS A 19 8.95 -20.03 12.40
CA LYS A 19 9.86 -21.19 12.43
C LYS A 19 11.33 -20.81 12.21
N ILE A 20 11.60 -19.68 11.58
CA ILE A 20 12.97 -19.17 11.37
C ILE A 20 13.54 -18.66 12.70
N PHE A 21 12.66 -18.16 13.58
CA PHE A 21 13.01 -17.63 14.90
C PHE A 21 12.18 -18.34 15.99
N PRO A 22 12.52 -19.60 16.34
CA PRO A 22 11.73 -20.42 17.27
C PRO A 22 11.58 -19.81 18.67
N PHE A 23 12.47 -18.88 19.04
CA PHE A 23 12.35 -18.08 20.27
C PHE A 23 11.10 -17.18 20.33
N SER A 24 10.42 -16.98 19.20
CA SER A 24 9.25 -16.11 19.10
C SER A 24 7.95 -16.79 19.53
N PHE A 25 7.92 -18.11 19.67
CA PHE A 25 6.74 -18.88 20.11
C PHE A 25 6.80 -19.13 21.61
N THR A 26 5.78 -18.69 22.34
CA THR A 26 5.67 -18.88 23.80
C THR A 26 4.25 -19.33 24.15
N THR A 27 4.05 -19.91 25.34
CA THR A 27 2.73 -20.34 25.84
C THR A 27 1.70 -19.22 25.94
N ALA A 28 2.11 -17.95 25.88
CA ALA A 28 1.24 -16.77 25.89
C ALA A 28 1.06 -16.11 24.51
N CYS A 29 1.76 -16.59 23.47
CA CYS A 29 1.81 -15.96 22.15
C CYS A 29 1.60 -17.02 21.07
N ASP A 30 0.39 -17.06 20.52
CA ASP A 30 0.00 -17.99 19.46
C ASP A 30 0.81 -17.77 18.18
N ALA A 31 0.67 -18.69 17.22
CA ALA A 31 1.40 -18.68 15.96
C ALA A 31 1.28 -17.34 15.19
N TYR A 32 0.15 -16.63 15.31
CA TYR A 32 -0.04 -15.31 14.72
C TYR A 32 0.83 -14.23 15.39
N CYS A 33 0.79 -14.15 16.71
CA CYS A 33 1.61 -13.25 17.52
C CYS A 33 3.12 -13.52 17.29
N ALA A 34 3.51 -14.79 17.21
CA ALA A 34 4.89 -15.19 16.93
C ALA A 34 5.36 -14.76 15.53
N ASN A 35 4.48 -14.86 14.51
CA ASN A 35 4.76 -14.37 13.16
C ASN A 35 4.97 -12.84 13.15
N LEU A 36 4.10 -12.09 13.83
CA LEU A 36 4.20 -10.63 13.88
C LEU A 36 5.50 -10.16 14.54
N LYS A 37 5.86 -10.80 15.68
CA LYS A 37 7.12 -10.56 16.39
C LYS A 37 8.33 -10.87 15.50
N SER A 38 8.31 -11.99 14.79
CA SER A 38 9.40 -12.36 13.87
C SER A 38 9.55 -11.38 12.70
N CYS A 39 8.45 -10.88 12.13
CA CYS A 39 8.47 -9.85 11.08
C CYS A 39 9.05 -8.53 11.59
N PHE A 40 8.73 -8.14 12.83
CA PHE A 40 9.29 -6.95 13.46
C PHE A 40 10.81 -7.06 13.63
N ILE A 41 11.31 -8.20 14.11
CA ILE A 41 12.75 -8.45 14.28
C ILE A 41 13.48 -8.38 12.94
N ILE A 42 12.95 -9.02 11.89
CA ILE A 42 13.53 -8.94 10.54
C ILE A 42 13.59 -7.48 10.06
N SER A 43 12.52 -6.72 10.29
CA SER A 43 12.44 -5.31 9.89
C SER A 43 13.49 -4.46 10.60
N VAL A 44 13.67 -4.64 11.91
CA VAL A 44 14.69 -3.91 12.68
C VAL A 44 16.10 -4.25 12.19
N LEU A 45 16.41 -5.53 11.95
CA LEU A 45 17.72 -5.95 11.44
C LEU A 45 17.99 -5.38 10.04
N LEU A 46 16.98 -5.38 9.16
CA LEU A 46 17.10 -4.82 7.82
C LEU A 46 17.27 -3.30 7.85
N LEU A 47 16.52 -2.60 8.70
CA LEU A 47 16.66 -1.15 8.87
C LEU A 47 18.03 -0.77 9.43
N LEU A 48 18.54 -1.50 10.42
CA LEU A 48 19.86 -1.25 10.99
C LEU A 48 20.96 -1.47 9.95
N THR A 49 20.93 -2.60 9.22
CA THR A 49 21.94 -2.90 8.20
C THR A 49 21.92 -1.87 7.06
N VAL A 50 20.75 -1.51 6.54
CA VAL A 50 20.63 -0.49 5.50
C VAL A 50 21.07 0.89 6.00
N SER A 51 20.74 1.25 7.25
CA SER A 51 21.16 2.53 7.83
C SER A 51 22.68 2.59 8.02
N VAL A 52 23.32 1.53 8.52
CA VAL A 52 24.78 1.46 8.64
C VAL A 52 25.44 1.53 7.28
N LEU A 53 24.92 0.81 6.28
CA LEU A 53 25.43 0.90 4.90
C LEU A 53 25.26 2.31 4.32
N ALA A 54 24.11 2.96 4.52
CA ALA A 54 23.90 4.32 4.05
C ALA A 54 24.90 5.29 4.69
N LEU A 55 25.09 5.22 6.01
CA LEU A 55 26.02 6.08 6.75
C LEU A 55 27.49 5.80 6.42
N THR A 56 27.85 4.59 6.04
CA THR A 56 29.24 4.22 5.73
C THR A 56 29.60 4.38 4.25
N CYS A 57 28.65 4.22 3.34
CA CYS A 57 28.88 4.33 1.89
C CYS A 57 28.65 5.74 1.33
N VAL A 58 27.80 6.56 1.96
CA VAL A 58 27.52 7.93 1.47
C VAL A 58 28.54 8.91 2.05
N LYS A 59 29.37 9.48 1.18
CA LYS A 59 30.22 10.63 1.53
C LYS A 59 29.40 11.90 1.37
N GLU A 60 29.05 12.54 2.48
CA GLU A 60 28.35 13.84 2.41
C GLU A 60 29.32 14.99 2.12
N LYS A 61 28.83 15.96 1.33
CA LYS A 61 29.52 17.22 1.08
C LYS A 61 28.98 18.24 2.08
N GLN A 62 29.85 18.80 2.90
CA GLN A 62 29.47 19.69 3.99
C GLN A 62 28.75 20.95 3.44
N TYR A 63 27.54 21.23 3.94
CA TYR A 63 26.77 22.42 3.55
C TYR A 63 27.40 23.67 4.18
N VAL A 64 28.07 24.49 3.36
CA VAL A 64 28.59 25.79 3.78
C VAL A 64 27.43 26.79 3.74
N LYS A 65 27.07 27.32 4.91
CA LYS A 65 26.00 28.32 5.07
C LYS A 65 26.42 29.60 4.33
N SER A 66 25.80 29.90 3.19
CA SER A 66 25.96 31.21 2.55
C SER A 66 25.24 32.25 3.42
N ASN A 67 26.02 33.11 4.05
CA ASN A 67 25.53 34.17 4.91
C ASN A 67 24.96 35.32 4.07
N ASN A 68 23.82 35.09 3.40
CA ASN A 68 23.01 36.16 2.83
C ASN A 68 21.89 36.49 3.82
N GLY A 69 21.98 37.70 4.36
CA GLY A 69 21.24 38.15 5.52
C GLY A 69 19.74 38.37 5.31
N GLY A 70 19.07 38.50 6.46
CA GLY A 70 17.81 39.22 6.61
C GLY A 70 16.57 38.54 6.05
N ALA A 71 16.08 37.50 6.72
CA ALA A 71 14.67 37.15 6.65
C ALA A 71 14.17 36.84 8.05
N ALA A 72 13.17 37.61 8.46
CA ALA A 72 12.54 37.60 9.77
C ALA A 72 12.15 36.19 10.24
N ASP A 73 12.10 36.04 11.55
CA ASP A 73 11.57 34.91 12.32
C ASP A 73 10.06 34.72 12.05
N VAL A 74 9.72 34.37 10.81
CA VAL A 74 8.40 33.83 10.49
C VAL A 74 8.42 32.37 10.90
N ALA A 75 7.61 32.06 11.93
CA ALA A 75 7.34 30.70 12.39
C ALA A 75 7.31 29.73 11.20
N PHE A 76 8.05 28.63 11.30
CA PHE A 76 8.23 27.59 10.27
C PHE A 76 7.01 27.35 9.34
N PHE A 77 5.80 27.36 9.90
CA PHE A 77 4.54 27.22 9.16
C PHE A 77 4.19 28.40 8.21
N GLY A 78 4.54 29.63 8.57
CA GLY A 78 4.34 30.82 7.71
C GLY A 78 5.25 30.81 6.48
N GLN A 79 6.48 30.32 6.62
CA GLN A 79 7.38 30.11 5.48
C GLN A 79 6.86 29.01 4.55
N ILE A 80 6.36 27.90 5.11
CA ILE A 80 5.73 26.82 4.33
C ILE A 80 4.49 27.32 3.59
N PHE A 81 3.61 28.04 4.27
CA PHE A 81 2.38 28.55 3.65
C PHE A 81 2.68 29.57 2.54
N THR A 82 3.67 30.43 2.75
CA THR A 82 4.15 31.39 1.73
C THR A 82 4.74 30.66 0.54
N ALA A 83 5.54 29.61 0.77
CA ALA A 83 6.12 28.78 -0.29
C ALA A 83 5.05 28.00 -1.07
N VAL A 84 4.01 27.49 -0.40
CA VAL A 84 2.90 26.81 -1.08
C VAL A 84 2.12 27.82 -1.94
N ARG A 85 1.88 29.03 -1.42
CA ARG A 85 1.09 30.04 -2.13
C ARG A 85 1.85 30.75 -3.26
N SER A 86 3.18 30.77 -3.23
CA SER A 86 4.02 31.34 -4.30
C SER A 86 4.18 30.41 -5.51
N LEU A 87 3.69 29.17 -5.43
CA LEU A 87 3.74 28.22 -6.54
C LEU A 87 2.74 28.57 -7.66
N PRO A 88 3.09 28.28 -8.92
CA PRO A 88 2.20 28.53 -10.05
C PRO A 88 0.92 27.69 -9.94
N ARG A 89 -0.22 28.25 -10.38
CA ARG A 89 -1.55 27.62 -10.28
C ARG A 89 -1.60 26.14 -10.73
N PRO A 90 -0.95 25.72 -11.84
CA PRO A 90 -0.93 24.31 -12.24
C PRO A 90 -0.31 23.37 -11.19
N MET A 91 0.72 23.84 -10.47
CA MET A 91 1.43 23.06 -9.45
C MET A 91 0.62 22.95 -8.16
N LEU A 92 -0.11 24.01 -7.78
CA LEU A 92 -1.09 23.98 -6.69
C LEU A 92 -2.22 22.98 -6.96
N ILE A 93 -2.76 22.97 -8.18
CA ILE A 93 -3.78 22.00 -8.59
C ILE A 93 -3.23 20.58 -8.49
N LEU A 94 -2.01 20.33 -9.01
CA LEU A 94 -1.38 19.01 -8.96
C LEU A 94 -1.12 18.54 -7.52
N LEU A 95 -0.69 19.45 -6.63
CA LEU A 95 -0.50 19.16 -5.21
C LEU A 95 -1.81 18.78 -4.53
N LEU A 96 -2.88 19.57 -4.72
CA LEU A 96 -4.19 19.32 -4.12
C LEU A 96 -4.78 18.00 -4.61
N VAL A 97 -4.69 17.76 -5.92
CA VAL A 97 -5.11 16.52 -6.56
C VAL A 97 -4.33 15.32 -6.01
N THR A 98 -3.02 15.45 -5.81
CA THR A 98 -2.18 14.39 -5.24
C THR A 98 -2.55 14.11 -3.79
N ALA A 99 -2.83 15.16 -3.00
CA ALA A 99 -3.28 15.03 -1.63
C ALA A 99 -4.64 14.32 -1.52
N LEU A 100 -5.62 14.70 -2.35
CA LEU A 100 -6.92 14.04 -2.42
C LEU A 100 -6.80 12.57 -2.86
N ASN A 101 -5.94 12.27 -3.83
CA ASN A 101 -5.67 10.90 -4.24
C ASN A 101 -5.06 10.07 -3.10
N TRP A 102 -4.10 10.63 -2.35
CA TRP A 102 -3.53 9.96 -1.18
C TRP A 102 -4.55 9.76 -0.06
N LEU A 103 -5.47 10.72 0.15
CA LEU A 103 -6.58 10.56 1.09
C LEU A 103 -7.53 9.42 0.70
N ALA A 104 -7.70 9.11 -0.59
CA ALA A 104 -8.47 7.95 -1.03
C ALA A 104 -7.71 6.63 -0.83
N TRP A 105 -6.40 6.64 -1.07
CA TRP A 105 -5.55 5.45 -0.94
C TRP A 105 -5.26 5.05 0.51
N PHE A 106 -5.20 6.00 1.42
CA PHE A 106 -4.80 5.75 2.81
C PHE A 106 -5.79 4.83 3.56
N PRO A 107 -7.11 5.08 3.55
CA PRO A 107 -8.08 4.17 4.15
C PRO A 107 -8.10 2.82 3.42
N PHE A 108 -7.97 2.82 2.09
CA PHE A 108 -7.97 1.57 1.32
C PHE A 108 -6.83 0.65 1.76
N ILE A 109 -5.59 1.15 1.83
CA ILE A 109 -4.42 0.33 2.21
C ILE A 109 -4.48 -0.14 3.68
N LEU A 110 -5.17 0.59 4.55
CA LEU A 110 -5.29 0.21 5.96
C LEU A 110 -6.42 -0.78 6.22
N TYR A 111 -7.55 -0.61 5.54
CA TYR A 111 -8.77 -1.39 5.81
C TYR A 111 -9.01 -2.51 4.80
N ASP A 112 -8.25 -2.64 3.73
CA ASP A 112 -8.44 -3.68 2.73
C ASP A 112 -8.23 -5.11 3.26
N THR A 113 -7.26 -5.31 4.14
CA THR A 113 -6.97 -6.59 4.79
C THR A 113 -8.03 -6.94 5.83
N ASP A 114 -8.55 -5.94 6.55
CA ASP A 114 -9.66 -6.12 7.49
C ASP A 114 -10.97 -6.40 6.75
N TRP A 115 -11.25 -5.66 5.67
CA TRP A 115 -12.35 -5.93 4.74
C TRP A 115 -12.28 -7.36 4.19
N MET A 116 -11.09 -7.83 3.80
CA MET A 116 -10.90 -9.20 3.34
C MET A 116 -11.15 -10.23 4.46
N GLY A 117 -10.72 -9.94 5.70
CA GLY A 117 -10.94 -10.79 6.88
C GLY A 117 -12.40 -10.88 7.33
N ARG A 118 -13.06 -9.74 7.45
CA ARG A 118 -14.37 -9.59 8.08
C ARG A 118 -15.52 -9.66 7.08
N ASP A 119 -15.41 -8.97 5.96
CA ASP A 119 -16.53 -8.81 5.03
C ASP A 119 -16.52 -9.90 3.95
N VAL A 120 -15.34 -10.19 3.39
CA VAL A 120 -15.19 -11.22 2.34
C VAL A 120 -15.16 -12.62 2.94
N TYR A 121 -14.36 -12.84 3.99
CA TYR A 121 -14.25 -14.14 4.65
C TYR A 121 -15.30 -14.36 5.74
N GLY A 122 -15.91 -13.30 6.27
CA GLY A 122 -16.93 -13.43 7.32
C GLY A 122 -16.39 -13.75 8.69
N GLY A 123 -15.08 -13.74 8.91
CA GLY A 123 -14.48 -14.16 10.17
C GLY A 123 -14.54 -13.09 11.26
N HIS A 124 -14.77 -13.52 12.49
CA HIS A 124 -14.58 -12.70 13.69
C HIS A 124 -13.21 -12.94 14.33
N VAL A 125 -12.75 -12.00 15.17
CA VAL A 125 -11.41 -12.04 15.81
C VAL A 125 -11.25 -13.25 16.76
N ASP A 126 -12.36 -13.85 17.19
CA ASP A 126 -12.41 -15.07 18.02
C ASP A 126 -12.88 -16.33 17.26
N ASP A 127 -13.11 -16.25 15.94
CA ASP A 127 -13.45 -17.43 15.15
C ASP A 127 -12.20 -18.27 14.87
N ASN A 128 -12.38 -19.60 14.75
CA ASN A 128 -11.40 -20.67 14.45
C ASN A 128 -10.37 -20.40 13.31
N GLY A 129 -9.60 -19.31 13.37
CA GLY A 129 -8.64 -18.84 12.38
C GLY A 129 -9.23 -18.33 11.06
N LEU A 130 -10.55 -18.12 10.95
CA LEU A 130 -11.17 -17.71 9.68
C LEU A 130 -10.82 -16.26 9.32
N TYR A 131 -10.83 -15.37 10.31
CA TYR A 131 -10.38 -13.99 10.16
C TYR A 131 -8.91 -13.93 9.76
N ASP A 132 -8.03 -14.67 10.45
CA ASP A 132 -6.60 -14.76 10.14
C ASP A 132 -6.33 -15.22 8.70
N ASN A 133 -7.11 -16.19 8.22
CA ASN A 133 -7.02 -16.67 6.85
C ASN A 133 -7.44 -15.60 5.83
N GLY A 134 -8.45 -14.79 6.15
CA GLY A 134 -8.87 -13.67 5.32
C GLY A 134 -7.86 -12.52 5.31
N VAL A 135 -7.30 -12.14 6.47
CA VAL A 135 -6.23 -11.14 6.58
C VAL A 135 -5.01 -11.55 5.74
N ARG A 136 -4.62 -12.83 5.80
CA ARG A 136 -3.55 -13.37 4.95
C ARG A 136 -3.88 -13.34 3.47
N ALA A 137 -5.12 -13.65 3.10
CA ALA A 137 -5.56 -13.54 1.72
C ALA A 137 -5.52 -12.08 1.23
N GLY A 138 -5.83 -11.12 2.10
CA GLY A 138 -5.67 -9.68 1.85
C GLY A 138 -4.20 -9.29 1.66
N ALA A 139 -3.30 -9.77 2.52
CA ALA A 139 -1.86 -9.56 2.36
C ALA A 139 -1.31 -10.15 1.05
N LEU A 140 -1.82 -11.31 0.61
CA LEU A 140 -1.52 -11.86 -0.72
C LEU A 140 -2.04 -10.96 -1.84
N GLY A 141 -3.23 -10.38 -1.69
CA GLY A 141 -3.79 -9.39 -2.62
C GLY A 141 -2.88 -8.16 -2.75
N LEU A 142 -2.43 -7.60 -1.63
CA LEU A 142 -1.49 -6.48 -1.59
C LEU A 142 -0.11 -6.81 -2.19
N MET A 143 0.36 -8.05 -2.01
CA MET A 143 1.57 -8.53 -2.66
C MET A 143 1.41 -8.55 -4.19
N LEU A 144 0.31 -9.11 -4.71
CA LEU A 144 0.00 -9.12 -6.14
C LEU A 144 -0.16 -7.70 -6.70
N GLN A 145 -0.84 -6.82 -5.96
CA GLN A 145 -0.94 -5.41 -6.28
C GLN A 145 0.44 -4.76 -6.43
N SER A 146 1.38 -5.08 -5.55
CA SER A 146 2.76 -4.55 -5.59
C SER A 146 3.57 -5.10 -6.76
N VAL A 147 3.33 -6.35 -7.17
CA VAL A 147 3.93 -6.94 -8.38
C VAL A 147 3.41 -6.23 -9.64
N VAL A 148 2.09 -6.09 -9.77
CA VAL A 148 1.47 -5.36 -10.88
C VAL A 148 1.97 -3.92 -10.92
N LEU A 149 2.07 -3.27 -9.76
CA LEU A 149 2.62 -1.93 -9.65
C LEU A 149 4.06 -1.87 -10.18
N GLY A 150 4.91 -2.84 -9.82
CA GLY A 150 6.29 -2.91 -10.28
C GLY A 150 6.39 -3.06 -11.80
N VAL A 151 5.61 -4.00 -12.37
CA VAL A 151 5.57 -4.24 -13.82
C VAL A 151 5.03 -3.00 -14.56
N MET A 152 3.94 -2.43 -14.07
CA MET A 152 3.34 -1.23 -14.67
C MET A 152 4.26 -0.02 -14.54
N SER A 153 5.04 0.12 -13.47
CA SER A 153 6.00 1.22 -13.34
C SER A 153 7.03 1.24 -14.47
N ILE A 154 7.45 0.07 -14.96
CA ILE A 154 8.32 -0.04 -16.15
C ILE A 154 7.52 0.28 -17.42
N GLY A 155 6.28 -0.22 -17.49
CA GLY A 155 5.37 0.04 -18.62
C GLY A 155 4.94 1.49 -18.79
N VAL A 156 4.94 2.31 -17.72
CA VAL A 156 4.48 3.71 -17.77
C VAL A 156 5.35 4.55 -18.70
N GLU A 157 6.65 4.32 -18.78
CA GLU A 157 7.51 5.07 -19.71
C GLU A 157 7.16 4.76 -21.18
N LEU A 158 6.85 3.50 -21.48
CA LEU A 158 6.41 3.07 -22.81
C LEU A 158 5.01 3.61 -23.14
N LEU A 159 4.11 3.60 -22.16
CA LEU A 159 2.74 4.04 -22.30
C LEU A 159 2.64 5.57 -22.44
N ALA A 160 3.47 6.32 -21.72
CA ALA A 160 3.58 7.77 -21.83
C ALA A 160 4.06 8.18 -23.23
N ARG A 161 5.03 7.46 -23.81
CA ARG A 161 5.51 7.68 -25.18
C ARG A 161 4.48 7.33 -26.24
N ARG A 162 3.64 6.31 -26.01
CA ARG A 162 2.60 5.84 -26.94
C ARG A 162 1.34 6.70 -26.95
N ILE A 163 0.88 7.14 -25.78
CA ILE A 163 -0.42 7.82 -25.62
C ILE A 163 -0.28 9.34 -25.78
N GLY A 164 0.92 9.90 -25.55
CA GLY A 164 1.27 11.31 -25.84
C GLY A 164 0.54 12.36 -25.00
N ASP A 165 -0.61 12.03 -24.39
CA ASP A 165 -1.46 12.92 -23.62
C ASP A 165 -1.56 12.46 -22.16
N VAL A 166 -0.68 13.02 -21.33
CA VAL A 166 -0.54 12.71 -19.90
C VAL A 166 -1.82 13.02 -19.12
N LYS A 167 -2.63 13.99 -19.57
CA LYS A 167 -3.88 14.37 -18.91
C LYS A 167 -4.94 13.29 -19.05
N LYS A 168 -5.05 12.67 -20.23
CA LYS A 168 -5.98 11.55 -20.47
C LYS A 168 -5.58 10.30 -19.68
N LEU A 169 -4.28 10.00 -19.64
CA LEU A 169 -3.75 8.86 -18.89
C LEU A 169 -4.02 9.02 -17.38
N TRP A 170 -3.80 10.23 -16.85
CA TRP A 170 -4.08 10.55 -15.46
C TRP A 170 -5.58 10.53 -15.12
N GLY A 171 -6.44 11.07 -15.99
CA GLY A 171 -7.89 10.97 -15.83
C GLY A 171 -8.38 9.52 -15.84
N GLY A 172 -7.91 8.71 -16.80
CA GLY A 172 -8.27 7.30 -16.92
C GLY A 172 -7.89 6.49 -15.67
N VAL A 173 -6.75 6.79 -15.06
CA VAL A 173 -6.31 6.15 -13.81
C VAL A 173 -7.24 6.45 -12.63
N ASN A 174 -7.73 7.68 -12.50
CA ASN A 174 -8.70 8.03 -11.44
C ASN A 174 -10.05 7.35 -11.66
N PHE A 175 -10.48 7.17 -12.92
CA PHE A 175 -11.67 6.38 -13.22
C PHE A 175 -11.49 4.90 -12.86
N ILE A 176 -10.34 4.30 -13.16
CA ILE A 176 -10.03 2.91 -12.76
C ILE A 176 -10.05 2.79 -11.23
N LEU A 177 -9.50 3.77 -10.51
CA LEU A 177 -9.56 3.80 -9.05
C LEU A 177 -11.01 3.86 -8.54
N ALA A 178 -11.83 4.76 -9.08
CA ALA A 178 -13.24 4.90 -8.70
C ALA A 178 -14.03 3.62 -8.98
N ILE A 179 -13.83 2.99 -10.14
CA ILE A 179 -14.48 1.71 -10.49
C ILE A 179 -14.00 0.60 -9.55
N GLY A 180 -12.70 0.52 -9.26
CA GLY A 180 -12.14 -0.48 -8.35
C GLY A 180 -12.72 -0.37 -6.94
N LEU A 181 -12.86 0.86 -6.42
CA LEU A 181 -13.51 1.12 -5.13
C LEU A 181 -15.02 0.84 -5.14
N ALA A 182 -15.72 1.06 -6.25
CA ALA A 182 -17.13 0.66 -6.38
C ALA A 182 -17.28 -0.87 -6.43
N MET A 183 -16.34 -1.56 -7.07
CA MET A 183 -16.33 -3.01 -7.20
C MET A 183 -16.08 -3.73 -5.86
N THR A 184 -15.41 -3.11 -4.89
CA THR A 184 -15.29 -3.71 -3.55
C THR A 184 -16.66 -3.88 -2.90
N VAL A 185 -17.58 -2.92 -3.06
CA VAL A 185 -18.97 -3.02 -2.58
C VAL A 185 -19.72 -4.17 -3.27
N ALA A 186 -19.52 -4.35 -4.57
CA ALA A 186 -20.12 -5.45 -5.31
C ALA A 186 -19.60 -6.82 -4.80
N VAL A 187 -18.30 -6.93 -4.50
CA VAL A 187 -17.71 -8.13 -3.91
C VAL A 187 -18.21 -8.36 -2.49
N THR A 188 -18.37 -7.32 -1.66
CA THR A 188 -18.97 -7.45 -0.32
C THR A 188 -20.37 -8.05 -0.41
N LYS A 189 -21.22 -7.49 -1.29
CA LYS A 189 -22.59 -7.99 -1.47
C LYS A 189 -22.62 -9.41 -2.04
N ALA A 190 -21.73 -9.73 -2.97
CA ALA A 190 -21.61 -11.09 -3.50
C ALA A 190 -21.10 -12.08 -2.44
N ALA A 191 -20.21 -11.64 -1.54
CA ALA A 191 -19.73 -12.42 -0.41
C ALA A 191 -20.86 -12.70 0.58
N GLU A 192 -21.62 -11.67 0.98
CA GLU A 192 -22.81 -11.80 1.84
C GLU A 192 -23.84 -12.79 1.28
N HIS A 193 -24.17 -12.68 -0.01
CA HIS A 193 -25.13 -13.58 -0.66
C HIS A 193 -24.59 -15.01 -0.83
N SER A 194 -23.27 -15.17 -0.86
CA SER A 194 -22.61 -16.48 -1.03
C SER A 194 -22.16 -17.11 0.29
N ARG A 195 -22.51 -16.52 1.45
CA ARG A 195 -22.14 -17.08 2.76
C ARG A 195 -22.81 -18.44 2.94
N ARG A 196 -21.97 -19.44 3.18
CA ARG A 196 -22.41 -20.80 3.51
C ARG A 196 -22.10 -21.05 4.97
N HIS A 197 -23.06 -21.62 5.67
CA HIS A 197 -22.88 -22.08 7.03
C HIS A 197 -22.74 -23.60 7.01
N ASP A 198 -21.79 -24.12 7.78
CA ASP A 198 -21.67 -25.54 8.05
C ASP A 198 -22.86 -26.04 8.90
N ALA A 199 -23.04 -27.35 9.01
CA ALA A 199 -24.09 -27.98 9.83
C ALA A 199 -24.05 -27.55 11.31
N SER A 200 -22.91 -27.04 11.78
CA SER A 200 -22.69 -26.51 13.13
C SER A 200 -22.99 -25.00 13.25
N GLY A 201 -23.43 -24.32 12.18
CA GLY A 201 -23.67 -22.87 12.13
C GLY A 201 -22.44 -22.01 11.80
N ASN A 202 -21.24 -22.61 11.75
CA ASN A 202 -19.99 -21.91 11.49
C ASN A 202 -19.89 -21.43 10.04
N ILE A 203 -19.34 -20.22 9.82
CA ILE A 203 -19.16 -19.65 8.49
C ILE A 203 -18.03 -20.39 7.76
N LEU A 204 -18.33 -20.89 6.56
CA LEU A 204 -17.36 -21.56 5.70
C LEU A 204 -16.59 -20.51 4.86
N PRO A 205 -15.32 -20.81 4.47
CA PRO A 205 -14.56 -19.92 3.63
C PRO A 205 -15.29 -19.61 2.30
N PRO A 206 -15.14 -18.38 1.78
CA PRO A 206 -15.88 -17.93 0.62
C PRO A 206 -15.54 -18.75 -0.62
N ASN A 207 -16.50 -18.85 -1.54
CA ASN A 207 -16.32 -19.57 -2.80
C ASN A 207 -15.11 -19.02 -3.59
N ALA A 208 -14.41 -19.89 -4.32
CA ALA A 208 -13.20 -19.53 -5.07
C ALA A 208 -13.42 -18.33 -6.02
N GLY A 209 -14.64 -18.18 -6.55
CA GLY A 209 -15.02 -17.04 -7.39
C GLY A 209 -15.04 -15.69 -6.67
N VAL A 210 -15.52 -15.63 -5.42
CA VAL A 210 -15.55 -14.39 -4.62
C VAL A 210 -14.13 -13.99 -4.22
N LYS A 211 -13.33 -14.98 -3.79
CA LYS A 211 -11.90 -14.77 -3.48
C LYS A 211 -11.12 -14.32 -4.72
N ALA A 212 -11.33 -14.95 -5.87
CA ALA A 212 -10.70 -14.54 -7.12
C ALA A 212 -11.13 -13.12 -7.53
N GLY A 213 -12.42 -12.78 -7.40
CA GLY A 213 -12.94 -11.44 -7.62
C GLY A 213 -12.23 -10.39 -6.75
N ALA A 214 -12.14 -10.63 -5.45
CA ALA A 214 -11.40 -9.75 -4.53
C ALA A 214 -9.93 -9.58 -4.95
N LEU A 215 -9.22 -10.68 -5.24
CA LEU A 215 -7.81 -10.64 -5.66
C LEU A 215 -7.63 -9.92 -7.01
N THR A 216 -8.57 -10.04 -7.96
CA THR A 216 -8.51 -9.30 -9.22
C THR A 216 -8.66 -7.81 -9.02
N ILE A 217 -9.49 -7.35 -8.08
CA ILE A 217 -9.60 -5.93 -7.73
C ILE A 217 -8.26 -5.40 -7.22
N PHE A 218 -7.59 -6.14 -6.33
CA PHE A 218 -6.25 -5.78 -5.85
C PHE A 218 -5.24 -5.62 -6.99
N CYS A 219 -5.22 -6.56 -7.94
CA CYS A 219 -4.35 -6.50 -9.11
C CYS A 219 -4.63 -5.27 -9.99
N VAL A 220 -5.90 -5.02 -10.32
CA VAL A 220 -6.30 -3.88 -11.18
C VAL A 220 -5.98 -2.54 -10.52
N LEU A 221 -6.20 -2.44 -9.21
CA LEU A 221 -5.87 -1.26 -8.42
C LEU A 221 -4.35 -0.97 -8.34
N GLY A 222 -3.50 -1.95 -8.65
CA GLY A 222 -2.05 -1.75 -8.80
C GLY A 222 -1.67 -0.84 -9.98
N ILE A 223 -2.53 -0.74 -11.01
CA ILE A 223 -2.28 0.06 -12.20
C ILE A 223 -2.36 1.56 -11.87
N PRO A 224 -3.42 2.08 -11.21
CA PRO A 224 -3.46 3.46 -10.73
C PRO A 224 -2.28 3.87 -9.83
N LEU A 225 -1.85 2.98 -8.94
CA LEU A 225 -0.73 3.25 -8.03
C LEU A 225 0.61 3.39 -8.77
N ALA A 226 0.82 2.60 -9.83
CA ALA A 226 2.04 2.69 -10.63
C ALA A 226 2.16 4.06 -11.31
N VAL A 227 1.07 4.52 -11.94
CA VAL A 227 1.04 5.78 -12.68
C VAL A 227 1.17 6.99 -11.75
N SER A 228 0.49 6.97 -10.61
CA SER A 228 0.55 8.07 -9.64
C SER A 228 1.94 8.20 -9.01
N ARG A 229 2.62 7.08 -8.72
CA ARG A 229 3.98 7.09 -8.15
C ARG A 229 5.08 7.39 -9.16
N SER A 230 4.97 6.93 -10.41
CA SER A 230 6.00 7.17 -11.42
C SER A 230 6.02 8.63 -11.90
N ARG A 231 4.87 9.32 -11.96
CA ARG A 231 4.81 10.73 -12.36
C ARG A 231 5.51 11.67 -11.37
N LEU A 232 5.43 11.37 -10.07
CA LEU A 232 6.17 12.10 -9.02
C LEU A 232 7.70 12.00 -9.19
N VAL A 233 8.19 10.93 -9.80
CA VAL A 233 9.63 10.67 -10.01
C VAL A 233 10.11 11.19 -11.36
N VAL A 234 9.27 11.11 -12.41
CA VAL A 234 9.74 11.33 -13.79
C VAL A 234 9.62 12.78 -14.24
N ASN A 235 8.69 13.61 -13.73
CA ASN A 235 8.70 15.06 -14.01
C ASN A 235 7.64 15.84 -13.20
N PRO A 236 8.02 16.70 -12.23
CA PRO A 236 7.09 17.65 -11.61
C PRO A 236 6.77 18.87 -12.48
N PHE A 237 7.42 19.04 -13.64
CA PHE A 237 7.36 20.26 -14.46
C PHE A 237 6.64 20.13 -15.83
N LEU A 238 5.93 19.03 -16.10
CA LEU A 238 5.10 18.83 -17.31
C LEU A 238 3.68 18.30 -17.02
#